data_AF-A0A363SG56-F1
#
_entry.id   AF-A0A363SG56-F1
#
_cell.length_a   1.000
_cell.length_b   1.000
_cell.length_c   1.000
_cell.angle_alpha   90.00
_cell.angle_beta   90.00
_cell.angle_gamma   90.00
#
_symmetry.space_group_name_H-M   'P 1'
#
loop_
_entity.id
_entity.type
_entity.pdbx_description
1 polymer ?
#
loop_
_entity_poly.entity_id
_entity_poly.type
_entity_poly.pdbx_seq_one_letter_code
_entity_poly.pdbx_strand_id
1 'polypeptide(L)'
;MNKLRETLASVIQKHTEASGDFDLLHSQWHEAAAKGDDAKADKLEIELERTRRLMQRLELRRASLEQDIGSAEEVARAAAAAKLKATCDAVLARATARLADLEPLAASLAKLVDELEADFADWKEARYYATQAGAAPEGFGSVENDRRVSRLVESLGVSRLRVGGVAKEMNRISIM
;
A
#
# COMPACT_ATOMS: atom_id res chain seq x y z
N MET A 1 14.95 9.43 16.02
CA MET A 1 14.18 8.52 16.90
C MET A 1 15.05 7.74 17.87
N ASN A 2 16.04 6.95 17.43
CA ASN A 2 16.87 6.13 18.34
C ASN A 2 17.51 6.94 19.48
N LYS A 3 18.11 8.10 19.16
CA LYS A 3 18.69 9.01 20.17
C LYS A 3 17.69 9.50 21.23
N LEU A 4 16.43 9.76 20.87
CA LEU A 4 15.40 10.19 21.82
C LEU A 4 15.01 9.05 22.76
N ARG A 5 14.86 7.83 22.21
CA ARG A 5 14.56 6.61 22.99
C ARG A 5 15.71 6.23 23.91
N GLU A 6 16.95 6.34 23.44
CA GLU A 6 18.17 6.16 24.27
C GLU A 6 18.22 7.18 25.42
N THR A 7 17.88 8.45 25.12
CA THR A 7 17.83 9.50 26.16
C THR A 7 16.72 9.21 27.17
N LEU A 8 15.54 8.79 26.74
CA LEU A 8 14.44 8.39 27.62
C LEU A 8 14.84 7.21 28.52
N ALA A 9 15.48 6.18 27.96
CA ALA A 9 15.98 5.04 28.73
C ALA A 9 16.98 5.48 29.82
N SER A 10 17.90 6.39 29.47
CA SER A 10 18.84 6.97 30.45
C SER A 10 18.13 7.77 31.55
N VAL A 11 17.09 8.52 31.24
CA VAL A 11 16.30 9.28 32.23
C VAL A 11 15.56 8.33 33.18
N ILE A 12 14.92 7.28 32.65
CA ILE A 12 14.23 6.26 33.44
C ILE A 12 15.20 5.55 34.38
N GLN A 13 16.38 5.19 33.88
CA GLN A 13 17.43 4.58 34.70
C GLN A 13 17.84 5.50 35.84
N LYS A 14 18.16 6.77 35.55
CA LYS A 14 18.54 7.76 36.58
C LYS A 14 17.43 8.02 37.60
N HIS A 15 16.17 7.98 37.17
CA HIS A 15 15.04 8.11 38.10
C HIS A 15 14.96 6.90 39.04
N THR A 16 15.19 5.70 38.51
CA THR A 16 15.20 4.46 39.29
C THR A 16 16.34 4.47 40.32
N GLU A 17 17.54 4.89 39.90
CA GLU A 17 18.69 5.06 40.79
C GLU A 17 18.39 6.09 41.90
N ALA A 18 17.87 7.27 41.55
CA ALA A 18 17.51 8.30 42.52
C ALA A 18 16.39 7.86 43.50
N SER A 19 15.47 7.01 43.06
CA SER A 19 14.45 6.41 43.93
C SER A 19 15.07 5.46 44.94
N GLY A 20 16.01 4.61 44.51
CA GLY A 20 16.75 3.74 45.43
C GLY A 20 17.58 4.51 46.45
N ASP A 21 18.24 5.59 46.01
CA ASP A 21 18.97 6.50 46.89
C ASP A 21 18.04 7.18 47.90
N PHE A 22 16.85 7.60 47.48
CA PHE A 22 15.85 8.19 48.37
C PHE A 22 15.42 7.21 49.46
N ASP A 23 15.08 5.96 49.11
CA ASP A 23 14.65 4.94 50.07
C ASP A 23 15.75 4.64 51.10
N LEU A 24 17.01 4.57 50.64
CA LEU A 24 18.17 4.38 51.51
C LEU A 24 18.36 5.55 52.47
N LEU A 25 18.37 6.78 51.96
CA LEU A 25 18.50 8.00 52.77
C LEU A 25 17.36 8.10 53.79
N HIS A 26 16.15 7.71 53.40
CA HIS A 26 14.96 7.77 54.26
C HIS A 26 15.06 6.77 55.41
N SER A 27 15.55 5.56 55.15
CA SER A 27 15.85 4.58 56.19
C SER A 27 16.93 5.09 57.16
N GLN A 28 18.02 5.66 56.64
CA GLN A 28 19.10 6.21 57.47
C GLN A 28 18.64 7.40 58.32
N TRP A 29 17.74 8.22 57.78
CA TRP A 29 17.13 9.33 58.50
C TRP A 29 16.30 8.83 59.68
N HIS A 30 15.44 7.83 59.46
CA HIS A 30 14.65 7.20 60.52
C HIS A 30 15.52 6.61 61.63
N GLU A 31 16.64 5.96 61.29
CA GLU A 31 17.57 5.43 62.28
C GLU A 31 18.27 6.53 63.10
N ALA A 32 18.66 7.64 62.46
CA ALA A 32 19.29 8.77 63.14
C ALA A 32 18.30 9.45 64.11
N ALA A 33 17.06 9.69 63.64
CA ALA A 33 15.99 10.26 64.45
C ALA A 33 15.64 9.36 65.65
N ALA A 34 15.56 8.04 65.45
CA ALA A 34 15.30 7.10 66.55
C ALA A 34 16.42 7.06 67.61
N LYS A 35 17.65 7.42 67.25
CA LYS A 35 18.81 7.52 68.15
C LYS A 35 18.97 8.91 68.79
N GLY A 36 18.14 9.88 68.41
CA GLY A 36 18.24 11.28 68.87
C GLY A 36 19.46 12.02 68.33
N ASP A 37 20.01 11.59 67.19
CA ASP A 37 21.13 12.26 66.51
C ASP A 37 20.58 13.34 65.55
N ASP A 38 20.09 14.43 66.14
CA ASP A 38 19.38 15.50 65.42
C ASP A 38 20.27 16.14 64.33
N ALA A 39 21.55 16.34 64.61
CA ALA A 39 22.49 16.93 63.64
C ALA A 39 22.70 16.06 62.40
N LYS A 40 22.57 14.73 62.53
CA LYS A 40 22.62 13.80 61.39
C LYS A 40 21.27 13.73 60.69
N ALA A 41 20.17 13.74 61.44
CA ALA A 41 18.82 13.75 60.88
C ALA A 41 18.59 14.99 60.00
N ASP A 42 18.98 16.19 60.44
CA ASP A 42 18.84 17.44 59.67
C ASP A 42 19.61 17.38 58.34
N LYS A 43 20.82 16.83 58.33
CA LYS A 43 21.62 16.67 57.11
C LYS A 43 20.96 15.71 56.12
N LEU A 44 20.45 14.58 56.63
CA LEU A 44 19.76 13.60 55.81
C LEU A 44 18.43 14.14 55.26
N GLU A 45 17.74 15.02 55.99
CA GLU A 45 16.53 15.70 55.50
C GLU A 45 16.83 16.61 54.30
N ILE A 46 17.92 17.37 54.34
CA ILE A 46 18.38 18.20 53.22
C ILE A 46 18.69 17.32 51.99
N GLU A 47 19.35 16.18 52.19
CA GLU A 47 19.68 15.24 51.12
C GLU A 47 18.43 14.57 50.54
N LEU A 48 17.47 14.17 51.38
CA LEU A 48 16.18 13.63 50.96
C LEU A 48 15.40 14.61 50.08
N GLU A 49 15.32 15.87 50.50
CA GLU A 49 14.64 16.91 49.73
C GLU A 49 15.36 17.19 48.40
N ARG A 50 16.70 17.14 48.39
CA ARG A 50 17.49 17.27 47.15
C ARG A 50 17.21 16.11 46.19
N THR A 51 17.18 14.88 46.69
CA THR A 51 16.90 13.67 45.89
C THR A 51 15.46 13.66 45.39
N ARG A 52 14.48 14.09 46.21
CA ARG A 52 13.09 14.28 45.80
C ARG A 52 12.95 15.28 44.66
N ARG A 53 13.61 16.44 44.73
CA ARG A 53 13.61 17.44 43.63
C ARG A 53 14.31 16.91 42.37
N LEU A 54 15.32 16.07 42.50
CA LEU A 54 15.94 15.41 41.36
C LEU A 54 14.94 14.46 40.67
N MET A 55 14.27 13.60 41.43
CA MET A 55 13.25 12.68 40.89
C MET A 55 12.13 13.43 40.17
N GLN A 56 11.58 14.50 40.78
CA GLN A 56 10.56 15.33 40.14
C GLN A 56 11.01 15.91 38.79
N ARG A 57 12.24 16.41 38.70
CA ARG A 57 12.80 16.93 37.43
C ARG A 57 12.99 15.83 36.40
N LEU A 58 13.41 14.64 36.81
CA LEU A 58 13.57 13.50 35.93
C LEU A 58 12.22 13.02 35.40
N GLU A 59 11.17 13.01 36.22
CA GLU A 59 9.82 12.62 35.81
C GLU A 59 9.22 13.63 34.81
N LEU A 60 9.39 14.94 35.06
CA LEU A 60 9.01 15.97 34.09
C LEU A 60 9.77 15.82 32.76
N ARG A 61 11.07 15.52 32.83
CA ARG A 61 11.88 15.30 31.64
C ARG A 61 11.45 14.05 30.88
N ARG A 62 11.09 12.98 31.60
CA ARG A 62 10.56 11.74 31.04
C ARG A 62 9.25 12.01 30.27
N ALA A 63 8.28 12.67 30.91
CA ALA A 63 7.00 13.00 30.27
C ALA A 63 7.17 13.84 28.99
N SER A 64 8.07 14.85 29.04
CA SER A 64 8.42 15.64 27.86
C SER A 64 9.02 14.80 26.73
N LEU A 65 9.94 13.86 27.04
CA LEU A 65 10.54 12.99 26.04
C LEU A 65 9.55 12.00 25.44
N GLU A 66 8.63 11.46 26.25
CA GLU A 66 7.56 10.58 25.76
C GLU A 66 6.64 11.31 24.78
N GLN A 67 6.29 12.57 25.07
CA GLN A 67 5.52 13.43 24.15
C GLN A 67 6.28 13.72 22.84
N ASP A 68 7.56 14.06 22.93
CA ASP A 68 8.42 14.34 21.77
C ASP A 68 8.54 13.10 20.85
N ILE A 69 8.69 11.91 21.46
CA ILE A 69 8.74 10.64 20.73
C ILE A 69 7.41 10.36 20.03
N GLY A 70 6.28 10.50 20.73
CA GLY A 70 4.95 10.30 20.15
C GLY A 70 4.72 11.20 18.93
N SER A 71 5.03 12.49 19.08
CA SER A 71 4.91 13.49 18.00
C SER A 71 5.80 13.13 16.80
N ALA A 72 7.05 12.73 17.04
CA ALA A 72 7.97 12.34 15.97
C ALA A 72 7.52 11.05 15.24
N GLU A 73 6.93 10.10 15.96
CA GLU A 73 6.36 8.89 15.37
C GLU A 73 5.15 9.17 14.49
N GLU A 74 4.26 10.07 14.91
CA GLU A 74 3.11 10.46 14.10
C GLU A 74 3.53 11.12 12.79
N VAL A 75 4.52 12.03 12.83
CA VAL A 75 5.08 12.65 11.63
C VAL A 75 5.70 11.60 10.71
N ALA A 76 6.45 10.64 11.26
CA ALA A 76 7.05 9.57 10.46
C ALA A 76 6.00 8.66 9.81
N ARG A 77 4.92 8.30 10.54
CA ARG A 77 3.80 7.52 10.01
C ARG A 77 3.07 8.28 8.90
N ALA A 78 2.80 9.57 9.10
CA ALA A 78 2.14 10.42 8.11
C ALA A 78 2.98 10.53 6.82
N ALA A 79 4.29 10.73 6.94
CA ALA A 79 5.21 10.76 5.80
C ALA A 79 5.25 9.43 5.04
N ALA A 80 5.27 8.30 5.75
CA ALA A 80 5.24 6.97 5.14
C ALA A 80 3.91 6.72 4.39
N ALA A 81 2.77 7.09 4.99
CA ALA A 81 1.46 6.97 4.36
C ALA A 81 1.35 7.85 3.10
N ALA A 82 1.85 9.10 3.16
CA ALA A 82 1.88 9.99 2.01
C ALA A 82 2.72 9.42 0.85
N LYS A 83 3.89 8.83 1.16
CA LYS A 83 4.74 8.17 0.16
C LYS A 83 4.05 6.95 -0.47
N LEU A 84 3.38 6.14 0.34
CA LEU A 84 2.62 4.98 -0.16
C LEU A 84 1.51 5.45 -1.10
N LYS A 85 0.71 6.45 -0.69
CA LYS A 85 -0.33 7.04 -1.53
C LYS A 85 0.22 7.54 -2.86
N ALA A 86 1.31 8.33 -2.84
CA ALA A 86 1.92 8.83 -4.06
C ALA A 86 2.39 7.69 -4.99
N THR A 87 2.86 6.58 -4.42
CA THR A 87 3.26 5.39 -5.19
C THR A 87 2.04 4.71 -5.83
N CYS A 88 0.95 4.54 -5.07
CA CYS A 88 -0.31 4.01 -5.56
C CYS A 88 -0.88 4.88 -6.68
N ASP A 89 -0.94 6.19 -6.48
CA ASP A 89 -1.42 7.17 -7.48
C ASP A 89 -0.60 7.07 -8.78
N ALA A 90 0.73 6.93 -8.68
CA ALA A 90 1.61 6.75 -9.85
C ALA A 90 1.46 5.40 -10.56
N VAL A 91 1.13 4.32 -9.83
CA VAL A 91 0.82 3.02 -10.44
C VAL A 91 -0.53 3.08 -11.15
N LEU A 92 -1.55 3.66 -10.50
CA LEU A 92 -2.88 3.84 -11.06
C LEU A 92 -2.82 4.66 -12.34
N ALA A 93 -2.14 5.82 -12.34
CA ALA A 93 -1.99 6.65 -13.52
C ALA A 93 -1.34 5.91 -14.71
N ARG A 94 -0.30 5.09 -14.45
CA ARG A 94 0.35 4.27 -15.48
C ARG A 94 -0.56 3.15 -15.99
N ALA A 95 -1.35 2.54 -15.12
CA ALA A 95 -2.33 1.55 -15.52
C ALA A 95 -3.40 2.19 -16.41
N THR A 96 -3.98 3.31 -15.99
CA THR A 96 -4.99 4.05 -16.77
C THR A 96 -4.47 4.46 -18.15
N ALA A 97 -3.24 4.95 -18.25
CA ALA A 97 -2.64 5.30 -19.55
C ALA A 97 -2.54 4.07 -20.49
N ARG A 98 -2.03 2.94 -19.98
CA ARG A 98 -1.95 1.69 -20.77
C ARG A 98 -3.31 1.16 -21.18
N LEU A 99 -4.31 1.33 -20.31
CA LEU A 99 -5.67 0.94 -20.61
C LEU A 99 -6.28 1.82 -21.72
N ALA A 100 -6.03 3.13 -21.69
CA ALA A 100 -6.46 4.04 -22.75
C ALA A 100 -5.85 3.67 -24.12
N ASP A 101 -4.61 3.17 -24.16
CA ASP A 101 -3.96 2.71 -25.41
C ASP A 101 -4.60 1.43 -25.98
N LEU A 102 -5.26 0.61 -25.15
CA LEU A 102 -5.89 -0.65 -25.58
C LEU A 102 -7.26 -0.44 -26.26
N GLU A 103 -7.99 0.61 -25.88
CA GLU A 103 -9.30 0.92 -26.45
C GLU A 103 -9.29 1.11 -27.98
N PRO A 104 -8.39 1.93 -28.57
CA PRO A 104 -8.34 2.07 -30.03
C PRO A 104 -7.88 0.79 -30.74
N LEU A 105 -7.01 -0.02 -30.12
CA LEU A 105 -6.59 -1.32 -30.67
C LEU A 105 -7.76 -2.32 -30.69
N ALA A 106 -8.54 -2.37 -29.61
CA ALA A 106 -9.75 -3.18 -29.53
C ALA A 106 -10.80 -2.75 -30.56
N ALA A 107 -11.03 -1.45 -30.72
CA ALA A 107 -11.92 -0.91 -31.74
C ALA A 107 -11.46 -1.26 -33.17
N SER A 108 -10.16 -1.13 -33.45
CA SER A 108 -9.58 -1.49 -34.75
C SER A 108 -9.73 -2.98 -35.06
N LEU A 109 -9.49 -3.84 -34.05
CA LEU A 109 -9.67 -5.29 -34.20
C LEU A 109 -11.13 -5.64 -34.46
N ALA A 110 -12.07 -5.02 -33.72
CA ALA A 110 -13.50 -5.25 -33.94
C ALA A 110 -13.92 -4.91 -35.38
N LYS A 111 -13.45 -3.77 -35.90
CA LYS A 111 -13.72 -3.36 -37.28
C LYS A 111 -13.18 -4.36 -38.30
N LEU A 112 -11.95 -4.83 -38.12
CA LEU A 112 -11.35 -5.85 -39.00
C LEU A 112 -12.11 -7.18 -38.95
N VAL A 113 -12.67 -7.54 -37.79
CA VAL A 113 -13.53 -8.73 -37.67
C VAL A 113 -14.84 -8.53 -38.42
N ASP A 114 -15.47 -7.37 -38.29
CA ASP A 114 -16.72 -7.07 -39.01
C ASP A 114 -16.50 -7.04 -40.54
N GLU A 115 -15.37 -6.49 -41.02
CA GLU A 115 -14.96 -6.52 -42.43
C GLU A 115 -14.73 -7.96 -42.92
N LEU A 116 -14.03 -8.79 -42.14
CA LEU A 116 -13.81 -10.20 -42.48
C LEU A 116 -15.11 -11.02 -42.53
N GLU A 117 -16.04 -10.75 -41.61
CA GLU A 117 -17.36 -11.40 -41.59
C GLU A 117 -18.19 -11.03 -42.84
N ALA A 118 -18.11 -9.77 -43.29
CA ALA A 118 -18.75 -9.29 -44.52
C ALA A 118 -18.14 -9.96 -45.76
N ASP A 119 -16.81 -9.94 -45.90
CA ASP A 119 -16.11 -10.60 -47.01
C ASP A 119 -16.43 -12.10 -47.07
N PHE A 120 -16.57 -12.76 -45.92
CA PHE A 120 -16.95 -14.16 -45.85
C PHE A 120 -18.41 -14.40 -46.29
N ALA A 121 -19.33 -13.48 -46.00
CA ALA A 121 -20.71 -13.55 -46.48
C ALA A 121 -20.78 -13.40 -48.00
N ASP A 122 -20.10 -12.39 -48.56
CA ASP A 122 -20.02 -12.13 -50.00
C ASP A 122 -19.41 -13.33 -50.74
N TRP A 123 -18.35 -13.92 -50.17
CA TRP A 123 -17.74 -15.13 -50.71
C TRP A 123 -18.71 -16.31 -50.74
N LYS A 124 -19.47 -16.57 -49.65
CA LYS A 124 -20.46 -17.65 -49.61
C LYS A 124 -21.53 -17.45 -50.68
N GLU A 125 -21.98 -16.22 -50.87
CA GLU A 125 -22.97 -15.87 -51.89
C GLU A 125 -22.41 -16.06 -53.31
N ALA A 126 -21.22 -15.54 -53.61
CA ALA A 126 -20.56 -15.73 -54.89
C ALA A 126 -20.33 -17.22 -55.22
N ARG A 127 -19.93 -18.02 -54.22
CA ARG A 127 -19.78 -19.47 -54.37
C ARG A 127 -21.10 -20.17 -54.64
N TYR A 128 -22.18 -19.78 -53.95
CA TYR A 128 -23.51 -20.33 -54.20
C TYR A 128 -23.92 -20.13 -55.67
N TYR A 129 -23.78 -18.92 -56.19
CA TYR A 129 -24.09 -18.63 -57.60
C TYR A 129 -23.17 -19.34 -58.60
N ALA A 130 -21.86 -19.40 -58.31
CA ALA A 130 -20.92 -20.13 -59.16
C ALA A 130 -21.25 -21.64 -59.24
N THR A 131 -21.66 -22.22 -58.11
CA THR A 131 -22.08 -23.63 -58.05
C THR A 131 -23.39 -23.84 -58.82
N GLN A 132 -24.36 -22.93 -58.69
CA GLN A 132 -25.62 -22.97 -59.46
C GLN A 132 -25.39 -22.83 -60.98
N ALA A 133 -24.37 -22.07 -61.37
CA ALA A 133 -23.96 -21.92 -62.77
C ALA A 133 -23.17 -23.13 -63.33
N GLY A 134 -22.96 -24.18 -62.52
CA GLY A 134 -22.25 -25.40 -62.94
C GLY A 134 -20.73 -25.29 -62.93
N ALA A 135 -20.15 -24.24 -62.34
CA ALA A 135 -18.71 -24.15 -62.15
C ALA A 135 -18.26 -25.09 -61.02
N ALA A 136 -17.28 -25.95 -61.29
CA ALA A 136 -16.63 -26.73 -60.24
C ALA A 136 -15.81 -25.77 -59.35
N PRO A 137 -16.01 -25.77 -58.02
CA PRO A 137 -15.27 -24.88 -57.14
C PRO A 137 -13.85 -25.42 -56.96
N GLU A 138 -12.95 -25.11 -57.89
CA GLU A 138 -11.52 -25.38 -57.72
C GLU A 138 -10.85 -24.24 -56.93
N GLY A 139 -9.93 -24.58 -56.02
CA GLY A 139 -9.18 -23.62 -55.22
C GLY A 139 -9.93 -23.07 -53.98
N PHE A 140 -10.05 -21.74 -53.88
CA PHE A 140 -10.61 -21.04 -52.71
C PHE A 140 -12.05 -21.46 -52.34
N GLY A 141 -12.80 -22.07 -53.26
CA GLY A 141 -14.17 -22.58 -53.07
C GLY A 141 -14.29 -24.00 -52.47
N SER A 142 -13.18 -24.65 -52.09
CA SER A 142 -13.23 -26.02 -51.55
C SER A 142 -13.84 -26.10 -50.15
N VAL A 143 -14.44 -27.25 -49.82
CA VAL A 143 -15.00 -27.56 -48.47
C VAL A 143 -13.92 -27.46 -47.38
N GLU A 144 -12.67 -27.76 -47.71
CA GLU A 144 -11.53 -27.68 -46.80
C GLU A 144 -11.22 -26.23 -46.39
N ASN A 145 -11.25 -25.30 -47.36
CA ASN A 145 -11.05 -23.88 -47.09
C ASN A 145 -12.23 -23.26 -46.34
N ASP A 146 -13.46 -23.67 -46.66
CA ASP A 146 -14.66 -23.27 -45.95
C ASP A 146 -14.57 -23.59 -44.43
N ARG A 147 -14.11 -24.80 -44.10
CA ARG A 147 -13.84 -25.22 -42.71
C ARG A 147 -12.69 -24.47 -42.04
N ARG A 148 -11.69 -23.99 -42.80
CA ARG A 148 -10.59 -23.18 -42.25
C ARG A 148 -11.06 -21.77 -41.94
N VAL A 149 -11.79 -21.14 -42.86
CA VAL A 149 -12.33 -19.78 -42.67
C VAL A 149 -13.38 -19.77 -41.56
N SER A 150 -14.29 -20.75 -41.52
CA SER A 150 -15.29 -20.86 -40.44
C SER A 150 -14.65 -20.96 -39.04
N ARG A 151 -13.58 -21.75 -38.88
CA ARG A 151 -12.84 -21.85 -37.62
C ARG A 151 -12.13 -20.54 -37.23
N LEU A 152 -11.62 -19.81 -38.22
CA LEU A 152 -10.99 -18.51 -38.01
C LEU A 152 -12.02 -17.47 -37.53
N VAL A 153 -13.19 -17.41 -38.19
CA VAL A 153 -14.31 -16.53 -37.79
C VAL A 153 -14.79 -16.87 -36.38
N GLU A 154 -15.00 -18.14 -36.05
CA GLU A 154 -15.39 -18.55 -34.69
C GLU A 154 -14.35 -18.16 -33.63
N SER A 155 -13.06 -18.39 -33.91
CA SER A 155 -11.96 -17.99 -33.03
C SER A 155 -11.91 -16.47 -32.81
N LEU A 156 -12.17 -15.69 -33.86
CA LEU A 156 -12.24 -14.23 -33.80
C LEU A 156 -13.49 -13.76 -33.03
N GLY A 157 -14.65 -14.40 -33.21
CA GLY A 157 -15.85 -14.12 -32.44
C GLY A 157 -15.67 -14.37 -30.93
N VAL A 158 -15.02 -15.46 -30.55
CA VAL A 158 -14.65 -15.74 -29.14
C VAL A 158 -13.66 -14.71 -28.61
N SER A 159 -12.75 -14.22 -29.46
CA SER A 159 -11.83 -13.15 -29.10
C SER A 159 -12.55 -11.81 -28.91
N ARG A 160 -13.53 -11.48 -29.76
CA ARG A 160 -14.39 -10.29 -29.64
C ARG A 160 -15.16 -10.26 -28.32
N LEU A 161 -15.73 -11.40 -27.92
CA LEU A 161 -16.42 -11.54 -26.63
C LEU A 161 -15.48 -11.31 -25.43
N ARG A 162 -14.25 -11.85 -25.49
CA ARG A 162 -13.23 -11.63 -24.45
C ARG A 162 -12.80 -10.16 -24.37
N VAL A 163 -12.54 -9.53 -25.51
CA VAL A 163 -12.19 -8.09 -25.58
C VAL A 163 -13.33 -7.22 -25.04
N GLY A 164 -14.58 -7.51 -25.38
CA GLY A 164 -15.74 -6.80 -24.82
C GLY A 164 -15.90 -6.97 -23.31
N GLY A 165 -15.56 -8.14 -22.76
CA GLY A 165 -15.53 -8.37 -21.31
C GLY A 165 -14.46 -7.53 -20.60
N VAL A 166 -13.25 -7.49 -21.18
CA VAL A 166 -12.14 -6.66 -20.68
C VAL A 166 -12.50 -5.17 -20.75
N ALA A 167 -13.10 -4.69 -21.85
CA ALA A 167 -13.53 -3.31 -21.99
C ALA A 167 -14.59 -2.90 -20.93
N LYS A 168 -15.53 -3.79 -20.60
CA LYS A 168 -16.53 -3.56 -19.52
C LYS A 168 -15.89 -3.48 -18.14
N GLU A 169 -14.94 -4.36 -17.83
CA GLU A 169 -14.16 -4.31 -16.59
C GLU A 169 -13.32 -3.03 -16.50
N MET A 170 -12.68 -2.62 -17.59
CA MET A 170 -11.92 -1.37 -17.67
C MET A 170 -12.79 -0.14 -17.41
N ASN A 171 -14.00 -0.10 -17.97
CA ASN A 171 -14.92 1.01 -17.77
C ASN A 171 -15.39 1.12 -16.30
N ARG A 172 -15.51 -0.02 -15.60
CA ARG A 172 -15.79 -0.06 -14.16
C ARG A 172 -14.66 0.53 -13.32
N ILE A 173 -13.40 0.26 -13.70
CA ILE A 173 -12.22 0.76 -13.00
C ILE A 173 -12.06 2.28 -13.23
N SER A 174 -12.42 2.81 -14.40
CA SER A 174 -12.26 4.23 -14.73
C SER A 174 -13.31 5.17 -14.09
N ILE A 175 -14.38 4.63 -13.51
CA ILE A 175 -15.46 5.40 -12.83
C ILE A 175 -15.20 5.53 -11.31
N MET A 176 -14.27 4.75 -10.75
CA MET A 176 -13.79 4.88 -9.36
C MET A 176 -12.61 5.84 -9.26
#